data_AF-A0A2V8HRY0-F1
#
_entry.id   AF-A0A2V8HRY0-F1
#
_cell.length_a   1.000
_cell.length_b   1.000
_cell.length_c   1.000
_cell.angle_alpha   90.00
_cell.angle_beta   90.00
_cell.angle_gamma   90.00
#
_symmetry.space_group_name_H-M   'P 1'
#
loop_
_entity.id
_entity.type
_entity.pdbx_description
1 polymer ?
#
loop_
_entity_poly.entity_id
_entity_poly.type
_entity_poly.pdbx_seq_one_letter_code
_entity_poly.pdbx_strand_id
1 'polypeptide(L)'
;MAYADTASDLKALIQSRHPIVTIDTVEEERVDNLLQSVAADLHVPLFTWTVTHGLQRVGEGAAAIYGTANPQVLVKHLATLTVCGVFHLKDLHAHLGDATVARGLRDIAQAFLTTGSTAVLSGEGIHLPSELSRDAIPFELHLPNRDELQAIVHQTLHALKGKQNITVALGPDGMESLIQALS
;
A
#
# COMPACT_ATOMS: atom_id res chain seq x y z
N MET A 1 10.71 -13.84 9.95
CA MET A 1 9.32 -14.14 10.36
C MET A 1 8.41 -12.93 10.19
N ALA A 2 8.68 -11.77 10.80
CA ALA A 2 7.83 -10.57 10.76
C ALA A 2 7.27 -10.09 9.39
N TYR A 3 8.02 -10.05 8.29
CA TYR A 3 7.47 -9.55 6.99
C TYR A 3 6.62 -10.59 6.27
N ALA A 4 7.01 -11.86 6.30
CA ALA A 4 6.18 -12.95 5.78
C ALA A 4 4.86 -13.06 6.55
N ASP A 5 4.91 -12.82 7.86
CA ASP A 5 3.73 -12.72 8.71
C ASP A 5 2.89 -11.50 8.32
N THR A 6 3.51 -10.32 8.17
CA THR A 6 2.83 -9.07 7.73
C THR A 6 2.11 -9.24 6.38
N ALA A 7 2.74 -9.85 5.38
CA ALA A 7 2.11 -10.11 4.09
C ALA A 7 0.98 -11.13 4.19
N SER A 8 1.11 -12.13 5.05
CA SER A 8 0.07 -13.14 5.28
C SER A 8 -1.14 -12.55 6.01
N ASP A 9 -0.91 -11.69 6.99
CA ASP A 9 -1.94 -10.98 7.74
C ASP A 9 -2.72 -10.03 6.83
N LEU A 10 -2.03 -9.26 5.99
CA LEU A 10 -2.69 -8.37 5.05
C LEU A 10 -3.52 -9.15 4.01
N LYS A 11 -3.02 -10.29 3.53
CA LYS A 11 -3.79 -11.21 2.67
C LYS A 11 -5.06 -11.68 3.37
N ALA A 12 -4.96 -12.09 4.63
CA ALA A 12 -6.11 -12.54 5.40
C ALA A 12 -7.17 -11.43 5.52
N LEU A 13 -6.76 -10.18 5.72
CA LEU A 13 -7.70 -9.04 5.76
C LEU A 13 -8.42 -8.82 4.43
N ILE A 14 -7.68 -8.84 3.31
CA ILE A 14 -8.26 -8.67 1.97
C ILE A 14 -9.22 -9.82 1.65
N GLN A 15 -8.82 -11.06 1.93
CA GLN A 15 -9.66 -12.25 1.71
C GLN A 15 -10.91 -12.26 2.59
N SER A 16 -10.82 -11.68 3.80
CA SER A 16 -11.95 -11.50 4.72
C SER A 16 -12.90 -10.37 4.30
N ARG A 17 -12.63 -9.71 3.16
CA ARG A 17 -13.45 -8.64 2.57
C ARG A 17 -13.60 -7.44 3.48
N HIS A 18 -12.54 -7.08 4.21
CA HIS A 18 -12.50 -5.79 4.88
C HIS A 18 -12.39 -4.69 3.81
N PRO A 19 -13.38 -3.79 3.72
CA PRO A 19 -13.45 -2.86 2.62
C PRO A 19 -12.44 -1.72 2.78
N ILE A 20 -12.03 -1.41 4.03
CA ILE A 20 -11.04 -0.40 4.34
C ILE A 20 -9.98 -0.98 5.28
N VAL A 21 -8.71 -0.77 4.92
CA VAL A 21 -7.55 -1.03 5.76
C VAL A 21 -6.75 0.27 5.87
N THR A 22 -6.27 0.61 7.06
CA THR A 22 -5.43 1.81 7.27
C THR A 22 -4.04 1.42 7.74
N ILE A 23 -3.00 2.01 7.16
CA ILE A 23 -1.60 1.78 7.52
C ILE A 23 -0.98 3.14 7.87
N ASP A 24 -0.84 3.42 9.17
CA ASP A 24 -0.22 4.67 9.64
C ASP A 24 1.30 4.55 9.57
N THR A 25 1.90 5.10 8.52
CA THR A 25 3.33 5.04 8.25
C THR A 25 3.73 6.09 7.20
N VAL A 26 4.98 6.56 7.31
CA VAL A 26 5.64 7.41 6.30
C VAL A 26 6.42 6.59 5.26
N GLU A 27 6.54 5.27 5.45
CA GLU A 27 7.35 4.39 4.61
C GLU A 27 6.59 3.91 3.36
N GLU A 28 6.26 4.84 2.47
CA GLU A 28 5.44 4.57 1.28
C GLU A 28 5.96 3.39 0.43
N GLU A 29 7.27 3.33 0.18
CA GLU A 29 7.88 2.30 -0.66
C GLU A 29 7.67 0.89 -0.07
N ARG A 30 7.65 0.76 1.27
CA ARG A 30 7.39 -0.52 1.92
C ARG A 30 5.94 -0.94 1.75
N VAL A 31 5.00 0.00 1.84
CA VAL A 31 3.58 -0.27 1.60
C VAL A 31 3.35 -0.66 0.14
N ASP A 32 3.96 0.06 -0.80
CA ASP A 32 3.88 -0.24 -2.23
C ASP A 32 4.38 -1.67 -2.53
N ASN A 33 5.56 -2.03 -2.03
CA ASN A 33 6.14 -3.36 -2.22
C ASN A 33 5.30 -4.47 -1.59
N LEU A 34 4.79 -4.23 -0.37
CA LEU A 34 3.90 -5.17 0.32
C LEU A 34 2.62 -5.40 -0.47
N LEU A 35 1.94 -4.33 -0.89
CA LEU A 35 0.70 -4.43 -1.66
C LEU A 35 0.92 -5.07 -3.03
N GLN A 36 2.04 -4.78 -3.69
CA GLN A 36 2.37 -5.40 -4.97
C GLN A 36 2.58 -6.91 -4.82
N SER A 37 3.32 -7.35 -3.78
CA SER A 37 3.49 -8.77 -3.47
C SER A 37 2.17 -9.45 -3.12
N VAL A 38 1.36 -8.84 -2.27
CA VAL A 38 0.07 -9.38 -1.83
C VAL A 38 -0.92 -9.48 -3.00
N ALA A 39 -1.01 -8.44 -3.83
CA ALA A 39 -1.90 -8.42 -4.99
C ALA A 39 -1.48 -9.45 -6.05
N ALA A 40 -0.17 -9.61 -6.29
CA ALA A 40 0.35 -10.63 -7.19
C ALA A 40 -0.01 -12.05 -6.71
N ASP A 41 0.19 -12.33 -5.42
CA ASP A 41 -0.13 -13.64 -4.83
C ASP A 41 -1.63 -13.94 -4.86
N LEU A 42 -2.47 -12.93 -4.61
CA LEU A 42 -3.93 -13.04 -4.68
C LEU A 42 -4.49 -12.99 -6.11
N HIS A 43 -3.65 -12.72 -7.11
CA HIS A 43 -4.05 -12.56 -8.52
C HIS A 43 -5.14 -11.48 -8.73
N VAL A 44 -5.08 -10.41 -7.96
CA VAL A 44 -6.02 -9.27 -8.03
C VAL A 44 -5.32 -8.02 -8.59
N PRO A 45 -6.04 -7.14 -9.30
CA PRO A 45 -5.45 -5.91 -9.77
C PRO A 45 -5.15 -4.96 -8.61
N LEU A 46 -3.98 -4.32 -8.67
CA LEU A 46 -3.57 -3.24 -7.76
C LEU A 46 -3.70 -1.89 -8.48
N PHE A 47 -4.30 -0.93 -7.81
CA PHE A 47 -4.37 0.46 -8.22
C PHE A 47 -3.73 1.35 -7.17
N THR A 48 -3.07 2.41 -7.59
CA THR A 48 -2.47 3.42 -6.70
C THR A 48 -3.03 4.78 -7.04
N TRP A 49 -3.32 5.55 -6.00
CA TRP A 49 -3.76 6.93 -6.11
C TRP A 49 -2.87 7.86 -5.30
N THR A 50 -2.53 9.01 -5.89
CA THR A 50 -2.06 10.19 -5.16
C THR A 50 -2.83 11.41 -5.62
N VAL A 51 -2.85 12.45 -4.80
CA VAL A 51 -3.45 13.76 -5.19
C VAL A 51 -2.77 14.38 -6.42
N THR A 52 -1.51 14.03 -6.67
CA THR A 52 -0.71 14.57 -7.78
C THR A 52 -0.88 13.83 -9.10
N HIS A 53 -1.14 12.53 -9.07
CA HIS A 53 -1.21 11.70 -10.27
C HIS A 53 -2.62 11.17 -10.56
N GLY A 54 -3.49 11.12 -9.56
CA GLY A 54 -4.78 10.44 -9.67
C GLY A 54 -4.64 8.92 -9.58
N LEU A 55 -5.74 8.23 -9.90
CA LEU A 55 -5.87 6.79 -9.76
C LEU A 55 -5.31 6.11 -11.01
N GLN A 56 -4.35 5.22 -10.85
CA GLN A 56 -3.74 4.47 -11.93
C GLN A 56 -3.59 3.01 -11.54
N ARG A 57 -3.60 2.12 -12.53
CA ARG A 57 -3.32 0.70 -12.31
C ARG A 57 -1.81 0.49 -12.22
N VAL A 58 -1.35 -0.29 -11.25
CA VAL A 58 0.06 -0.66 -11.13
C VAL A 58 0.41 -1.68 -12.22
N GLY A 59 1.49 -1.43 -12.97
CA GLY A 59 1.94 -2.22 -14.13
C GLY A 59 2.26 -1.35 -15.34
N GLU A 60 2.71 -1.96 -16.44
CA GLU A 60 3.19 -1.21 -17.61
C GLU A 60 2.04 -0.57 -18.42
N GLY A 61 2.14 0.75 -18.62
CA GLY A 61 1.37 1.50 -19.62
C GLY A 61 -0.02 2.01 -19.19
N ALA A 62 -0.39 1.91 -17.92
CA ALA A 62 -1.68 2.44 -17.46
C ALA A 62 -1.62 3.96 -17.25
N ALA A 63 -2.36 4.71 -18.06
CA ALA A 63 -2.60 6.11 -17.80
C ALA A 63 -3.50 6.30 -16.57
N ALA A 64 -3.26 7.36 -15.81
CA ALA A 64 -4.13 7.74 -14.72
C ALA A 64 -5.55 8.07 -15.23
N ILE A 65 -6.54 7.71 -14.44
CA ILE A 65 -7.95 7.97 -14.73
C ILE A 65 -8.19 9.47 -14.60
N TYR A 66 -8.68 10.07 -15.69
CA TYR A 66 -8.83 11.52 -15.83
C TYR A 66 -9.61 12.15 -14.66
N GLY A 67 -9.09 13.26 -14.14
CA GLY A 67 -9.73 14.05 -13.09
C GLY A 67 -9.70 13.44 -11.69
N THR A 68 -9.24 12.20 -11.53
CA THR A 68 -9.23 11.53 -10.22
C THR A 68 -8.18 12.07 -9.26
N ALA A 69 -7.23 12.89 -9.71
CA ALA A 69 -6.37 13.69 -8.83
C ALA A 69 -7.17 14.56 -7.84
N ASN A 70 -8.40 14.95 -8.21
CA ASN A 70 -9.36 15.55 -7.28
C ASN A 70 -9.99 14.47 -6.38
N PRO A 71 -9.83 14.53 -5.04
CA PRO A 71 -10.38 13.54 -4.11
C PRO A 71 -11.90 13.34 -4.20
N GLN A 72 -12.67 14.39 -4.49
CA GLN A 72 -14.13 14.28 -4.64
C GLN A 72 -14.51 13.49 -5.89
N VAL A 73 -13.72 13.60 -6.96
CA VAL A 73 -13.91 12.82 -8.20
C VAL A 73 -13.49 11.38 -7.97
N LEU A 74 -12.36 11.16 -7.28
CA LEU A 74 -11.88 9.83 -6.90
C LEU A 74 -12.96 9.04 -6.16
N VAL A 75 -13.50 9.57 -5.05
CA VAL A 75 -14.41 8.80 -4.20
C VAL A 75 -15.70 8.42 -4.94
N LYS A 76 -16.21 9.31 -5.79
CA LYS A 76 -17.35 9.03 -6.67
C LYS A 76 -17.02 7.95 -7.68
N HIS A 77 -15.83 8.04 -8.30
CA HIS A 77 -15.38 7.05 -9.27
C HIS A 77 -15.28 5.66 -8.64
N LEU A 78 -14.57 5.53 -7.51
CA LEU A 78 -14.39 4.26 -6.80
C LEU A 78 -15.70 3.63 -6.36
N ALA A 79 -16.67 4.42 -5.87
CA ALA A 79 -17.98 3.93 -5.45
C ALA A 79 -18.81 3.35 -6.61
N THR A 80 -18.51 3.69 -7.86
CA THR A 80 -19.18 3.16 -9.06
C THR A 80 -18.49 1.95 -9.69
N LEU A 81 -17.31 1.57 -9.19
CA LEU A 81 -16.56 0.45 -9.76
C LEU A 81 -17.25 -0.86 -9.47
N THR A 82 -17.30 -1.72 -10.50
CA THR A 82 -17.79 -3.10 -10.41
C THR A 82 -16.66 -4.12 -10.41
N VAL A 83 -15.41 -3.66 -10.48
CA VAL A 83 -14.22 -4.51 -10.50
C VAL A 83 -13.76 -4.82 -9.08
N CYS A 84 -13.35 -6.07 -8.86
CA CYS A 84 -12.62 -6.48 -7.66
C CYS A 84 -11.16 -6.07 -7.78
N GLY A 85 -10.60 -5.45 -6.74
CA GLY A 85 -9.20 -5.05 -6.71
C GLY A 85 -8.76 -4.45 -5.38
N VAL A 86 -7.47 -4.21 -5.28
CA VAL A 86 -6.84 -3.49 -4.16
C VAL A 86 -6.55 -2.07 -4.62
N PHE A 87 -6.97 -1.09 -3.82
CA PHE A 87 -6.83 0.33 -4.12
C PHE A 87 -6.00 1.00 -3.04
N HIS A 88 -4.76 1.33 -3.35
CA HIS A 88 -3.85 2.04 -2.47
C HIS A 88 -4.06 3.55 -2.61
N LEU A 89 -4.64 4.16 -1.57
CA LEU A 89 -5.05 5.56 -1.53
C LEU A 89 -4.10 6.33 -0.60
N LYS A 90 -3.00 6.84 -1.17
CA LYS A 90 -1.96 7.54 -0.43
C LYS A 90 -2.46 8.93 0.01
N ASP A 91 -2.35 9.23 1.29
CA ASP A 91 -2.71 10.51 1.92
C ASP A 91 -4.16 10.96 1.73
N LEU A 92 -5.07 10.06 1.36
CA LEU A 92 -6.48 10.42 1.19
C LEU A 92 -7.12 10.87 2.52
N HIS A 93 -6.60 10.40 3.66
CA HIS A 93 -7.08 10.79 4.98
C HIS A 93 -6.97 12.29 5.25
N ALA A 94 -5.96 12.96 4.68
CA ALA A 94 -5.79 14.41 4.79
C ALA A 94 -6.95 15.21 4.17
N HIS A 95 -7.73 14.57 3.27
CA HIS A 95 -8.87 15.18 2.61
C HIS A 95 -10.22 14.88 3.27
N LEU A 96 -10.25 14.13 4.38
CA LEU A 96 -11.49 13.76 5.08
C LEU A 96 -12.15 14.91 5.85
N GLY A 97 -11.50 16.08 5.93
CA GLY A 97 -12.15 17.31 6.40
C GLY A 97 -13.27 17.80 5.47
N ASP A 98 -13.28 17.37 4.20
CA ASP A 98 -14.36 17.63 3.26
C ASP A 98 -15.48 16.59 3.44
N ALA A 99 -16.70 17.07 3.71
CA ALA A 99 -17.87 16.22 3.96
C ALA A 99 -18.23 15.31 2.77
N THR A 100 -17.96 15.74 1.53
CA THR A 100 -18.17 14.96 0.31
C THR A 100 -17.17 13.81 0.23
N VAL A 101 -15.90 14.07 0.57
CA VAL A 101 -14.85 13.03 0.58
C VAL A 101 -15.11 12.03 1.69
N ALA A 102 -15.43 12.51 2.90
CA ALA A 102 -15.78 11.64 4.04
C ALA A 102 -17.03 10.80 3.78
N ARG A 103 -18.08 11.36 3.16
CA ARG A 103 -19.25 10.58 2.74
C ARG A 103 -18.90 9.60 1.63
N GLY A 104 -18.13 10.02 0.63
CA GLY A 104 -17.72 9.17 -0.47
C GLY A 104 -16.90 7.96 -0.02
N LEU A 105 -16.04 8.10 1.00
CA LEU A 105 -15.32 6.97 1.59
C LEU A 105 -16.27 5.94 2.23
N ARG A 106 -17.41 6.37 2.80
CA ARG A 106 -18.46 5.44 3.26
C ARG A 106 -19.16 4.75 2.10
N ASP A 107 -19.42 5.47 1.01
CA ASP A 107 -20.02 4.87 -0.18
C ASP A 107 -19.07 3.83 -0.82
N ILE A 108 -17.77 4.11 -0.83
CA ILE A 108 -16.72 3.15 -1.22
C ILE A 108 -16.78 1.90 -0.33
N ALA A 109 -16.84 2.07 1.00
CA ALA A 109 -16.85 0.94 1.92
C ALA A 109 -18.00 -0.04 1.60
N GLN A 110 -19.20 0.50 1.35
CA GLN A 110 -20.38 -0.30 1.01
C GLN A 110 -20.27 -0.96 -0.38
N ALA A 111 -19.77 -0.22 -1.37
CA ALA A 111 -19.53 -0.78 -2.70
C ALA A 111 -18.50 -1.93 -2.66
N PHE A 112 -17.45 -1.77 -1.86
CA PHE A 112 -16.33 -2.70 -1.77
C PHE A 112 -16.70 -4.00 -1.04
N LEU A 113 -17.60 -3.95 -0.06
CA LEU A 113 -18.21 -5.17 0.51
C LEU A 113 -18.92 -6.01 -0.56
N THR A 114 -19.52 -5.36 -1.56
CA THR A 114 -20.24 -6.04 -2.65
C THR A 114 -19.29 -6.59 -3.71
N THR A 115 -18.28 -5.81 -4.11
CA THR A 115 -17.32 -6.22 -5.16
C THR A 115 -16.20 -7.11 -4.65
N GLY A 116 -15.98 -7.18 -3.33
CA GLY A 116 -14.84 -7.86 -2.72
C GLY A 116 -13.53 -7.08 -2.84
N SER A 117 -13.61 -5.78 -3.12
CA SER A 117 -12.45 -4.88 -3.18
C SER A 117 -12.01 -4.42 -1.79
N THR A 118 -10.77 -3.94 -1.69
CA THR A 118 -10.24 -3.33 -0.47
C THR A 118 -9.55 -2.01 -0.80
N ALA A 119 -9.93 -0.95 -0.07
CA ALA A 119 -9.21 0.32 -0.05
C ALA A 119 -8.17 0.29 1.06
N VAL A 120 -6.90 0.52 0.71
CA VAL A 120 -5.80 0.63 1.66
C VAL A 120 -5.39 2.09 1.73
N LEU A 121 -5.66 2.75 2.85
CA LEU A 121 -5.22 4.12 3.10
C LEU A 121 -3.87 4.07 3.82
N SER A 122 -2.89 4.81 3.30
CA SER A 122 -1.60 4.97 3.96
C SER A 122 -1.22 6.44 4.08
N GLY A 123 -0.43 6.74 5.10
CA GLY A 123 0.13 8.06 5.37
C GLY A 123 0.32 8.25 6.87
N GLU A 124 0.66 9.48 7.28
CA GLU A 124 0.96 9.80 8.68
C GLU A 124 -0.26 10.36 9.42
N GLY A 125 -0.52 9.87 10.64
CA GLY A 125 -1.54 10.42 11.53
C GLY A 125 -2.95 10.19 11.02
N ILE A 126 -3.28 8.96 10.66
CA ILE A 126 -4.57 8.63 10.05
C ILE A 126 -5.68 8.70 11.10
N HIS A 127 -6.51 9.73 11.00
CA HIS A 127 -7.74 9.88 11.79
C HIS A 127 -8.96 9.73 10.90
N LEU A 128 -9.69 8.61 11.06
CA LEU A 128 -10.95 8.39 10.37
C LEU A 128 -12.14 8.96 11.17
N PRO A 129 -13.16 9.51 10.48
CA PRO A 129 -14.46 9.80 11.09
C PRO A 129 -15.03 8.56 11.81
N SER A 130 -15.71 8.79 12.94
CA SER A 130 -16.29 7.73 13.79
C SER A 130 -17.23 6.77 13.04
N GLU A 131 -17.85 7.27 11.98
CA GLU A 131 -18.77 6.55 11.12
C GLU A 131 -18.07 5.49 10.26
N LEU A 132 -16.75 5.63 10.03
CA LEU A 132 -15.92 4.68 9.27
C LEU A 132 -15.20 3.69 10.18
N SER A 133 -15.18 3.91 11.49
CA SER A 133 -14.44 3.06 12.45
C SER A 133 -14.90 1.59 12.48
N ARG A 134 -16.11 1.29 12.00
CA ARG A 134 -16.62 -0.10 11.91
C ARG A 134 -16.21 -0.82 10.63
N ASP A 135 -15.95 -0.05 9.57
CA ASP A 135 -15.64 -0.58 8.23
C ASP A 135 -14.13 -0.58 7.94
N ALA A 136 -13.36 0.12 8.76
CA ALA A 136 -11.91 0.25 8.65
C ALA A 136 -11.18 -0.58 9.71
N ILE A 137 -10.16 -1.31 9.27
CA ILE A 137 -9.25 -2.05 10.15
C ILE A 137 -7.86 -1.42 10.13
N PRO A 138 -7.31 -1.01 11.27
CA PRO A 138 -5.91 -0.60 11.35
C PRO A 138 -5.01 -1.82 11.14
N PHE A 139 -4.00 -1.64 10.31
CA PHE A 139 -2.98 -2.63 10.02
C PHE A 139 -1.61 -2.07 10.37
N GLU A 140 -0.88 -2.78 11.22
CA GLU A 140 0.43 -2.38 11.68
C GLU A 140 1.51 -2.94 10.74
N LEU A 141 2.31 -2.02 10.18
CA LEU A 141 3.44 -2.40 9.34
C LEU A 141 4.64 -2.73 10.23
N HIS A 142 4.82 -4.02 10.55
CA HIS A 142 5.96 -4.45 11.36
C HIS A 142 7.29 -4.19 10.64
N LEU A 143 8.34 -3.82 11.38
CA LEU A 143 9.70 -3.69 10.84
C LEU A 143 10.17 -5.03 10.25
N PRO A 144 10.91 -5.01 9.13
CA PRO A 144 11.52 -6.23 8.61
C PRO A 144 12.51 -6.74 9.64
N ASN A 145 12.50 -8.04 9.93
CA ASN A 145 13.50 -8.60 10.83
C ASN A 145 14.88 -8.67 10.16
N ARG A 146 15.90 -9.01 10.94
CA ARG A 146 17.31 -9.06 10.50
C ARG A 146 17.52 -9.87 9.22
N ASP A 147 16.84 -11.01 9.07
CA ASP A 147 16.98 -11.88 7.90
C ASP A 147 16.36 -11.24 6.64
N GLU A 148 15.24 -10.53 6.80
CA GLU A 148 14.57 -9.78 5.73
C GLU A 148 15.37 -8.53 5.33
N LEU A 149 15.93 -7.81 6.31
CA LEU A 149 16.86 -6.71 6.06
C LEU A 149 18.08 -7.21 5.27
N GLN A 150 18.63 -8.36 5.64
CA GLN A 150 19.73 -8.99 4.92
C GLN A 150 19.34 -9.31 3.47
N ALA A 151 18.16 -9.88 3.24
CA ALA A 151 17.66 -10.16 1.90
C ALA A 151 17.47 -8.89 1.04
N ILE A 152 16.91 -7.83 1.61
CA ILE A 152 16.72 -6.52 0.94
C ILE A 152 18.08 -5.89 0.59
N VAL A 153 19.05 -5.91 1.50
CA VAL A 153 20.41 -5.42 1.24
C VAL A 153 21.06 -6.22 0.12
N HIS A 154 20.97 -7.56 0.16
CA HIS A 154 21.51 -8.41 -0.90
C HIS A 154 20.86 -8.14 -2.27
N GLN A 155 19.54 -7.97 -2.32
CA GLN A 155 18.81 -7.68 -3.55
C GLN A 155 19.19 -6.31 -4.13
N THR A 156 19.31 -5.29 -3.28
CA THR A 156 19.77 -3.95 -3.66
C THR A 156 21.19 -3.98 -4.20
N LEU A 157 22.11 -4.70 -3.54
CA LEU A 157 23.49 -4.87 -4.01
C LEU A 157 23.56 -5.60 -5.36
N HIS A 158 22.72 -6.61 -5.58
CA HIS A 158 22.61 -7.30 -6.87
C HIS A 158 22.07 -6.38 -7.98
N ALA A 159 21.04 -5.60 -7.70
CA ALA A 159 20.48 -4.63 -8.65
C ALA A 159 21.49 -3.52 -9.01
N LEU A 160 22.30 -3.08 -8.05
CA LEU A 160 23.36 -2.08 -8.26
C LEU A 160 24.53 -2.65 -9.09
N LYS A 161 24.95 -3.89 -8.84
CA LYS A 161 25.96 -4.59 -9.67
C LYS A 161 25.51 -4.76 -11.12
N GLY A 162 24.21 -4.91 -11.36
CA GLY A 162 23.64 -5.01 -12.71
C GLY A 162 23.59 -3.68 -13.47
N LYS A 163 23.50 -2.54 -12.76
CA LYS A 163 23.36 -1.19 -13.37
C LYS A 163 24.66 -0.39 -13.43
N GLN A 164 25.63 -0.67 -12.57
CA GLN A 164 26.95 -0.03 -12.60
C GLN A 164 28.02 -1.09 -12.33
N ASN A 165 29.16 -0.98 -13.02
CA ASN A 165 30.33 -1.85 -12.87
C ASN A 165 31.06 -1.58 -11.53
N ILE A 166 30.32 -1.49 -10.43
CA ILE A 166 30.81 -1.23 -9.09
C ILE A 166 31.26 -2.56 -8.50
N THR A 167 32.57 -2.72 -8.33
CA THR A 167 33.15 -3.81 -7.55
C THR A 167 32.89 -3.54 -6.06
N VAL A 168 31.72 -3.92 -5.58
CA VAL A 168 31.42 -3.88 -4.15
C VAL A 168 32.20 -5.00 -3.46
N ALA A 169 33.35 -4.65 -2.88
CA ALA A 169 34.14 -5.51 -2.01
C ALA A 169 33.58 -5.48 -0.57
N LEU A 170 32.31 -5.86 -0.40
CA LEU A 170 31.73 -6.12 0.92
C LEU A 170 32.01 -7.57 1.27
N GLY A 171 33.02 -7.79 2.11
CA GLY A 171 33.23 -9.09 2.78
C GLY A 171 32.13 -9.38 3.81
N PRO A 172 32.07 -10.60 4.35
CA PRO A 172 31.05 -11.02 5.32
C PRO A 172 30.93 -10.06 6.52
N ASP A 173 32.05 -9.56 7.05
CA ASP A 173 32.07 -8.62 8.19
C ASP A 173 31.47 -7.23 7.86
N GLY A 174 31.63 -6.79 6.60
CA GLY A 174 31.10 -5.51 6.14
C GLY A 174 29.59 -5.55 5.96
N MET A 175 29.04 -6.70 5.55
CA MET A 175 27.60 -6.92 5.47
C MET A 175 26.96 -6.88 6.86
N GLU A 176 27.60 -7.55 7.83
CA GLU A 176 27.08 -7.62 9.19
C GLU A 176 27.08 -6.26 9.89
N SER A 177 28.12 -5.44 9.66
CA SER A 177 28.20 -4.05 10.14
C SER A 177 27.11 -3.15 9.55
N LEU A 178 26.74 -3.37 8.28
CA LEU A 178 25.71 -2.59 7.58
C LEU A 178 24.31 -2.94 8.11
N ILE A 179 24.06 -4.23 8.36
CA ILE A 179 22.81 -4.71 8.98
C ILE A 179 22.69 -4.14 10.40
N GLN A 180 23.78 -4.13 11.17
CA GLN A 180 23.78 -3.61 12.55
C GLN A 180 23.56 -2.09 12.61
N ALA A 181 23.95 -1.33 11.59
CA ALA A 181 23.70 0.11 11.51
C ALA A 181 22.27 0.47 11.07
N LEU A 182 21.52 -0.48 10.51
CA LEU A 182 20.15 -0.31 10.01
C LEU A 182 19.09 -0.97 10.92
N SER A 183 19.53 -1.69 11.97
CA SER A 183 18.69 -2.29 13.03
C SER A 183 18.47 -1.30 14.16
#